data_AF-A0A101IFL3-F1
#
_entry.id   AF-A0A101IFL3-F1
#
_cell.length_a   1.000
_cell.length_b   1.000
_cell.length_c   1.000
_cell.angle_alpha   90.00
_cell.angle_beta   90.00
_cell.angle_gamma   90.00
#
_symmetry.space_group_name_H-M   'P 1'
#
loop_
_entity.id
_entity.type
_entity.pdbx_description
1 polymer ?
#
loop_
_entity_poly.entity_id
_entity_poly.type
_entity_poly.pdbx_seq_one_letter_code
_entity_poly.pdbx_strand_id
1 'polypeptide(L)'
;MFRDYGPGLTVDELIGTPAFHLDHLQLPPGEVFDKVKSTARKMVESGMESFVLSEIWEDGYTVWTSLKDEKPALITPGGQLIRSID
;
A
#
# COMPACT_ATOMS: atom_id res chain seq x y z
N MET A 1 8.91 -8.33 17.62
CA MET A 1 7.64 -9.08 17.70
C MET A 1 7.11 -9.18 16.28
N PHE A 2 7.15 -10.38 15.68
CA PHE A 2 6.62 -10.64 14.34
C PHE A 2 5.10 -10.68 14.49
N ARG A 3 4.36 -9.78 13.82
CA ARG A 3 2.88 -9.80 13.86
C ARG A 3 2.43 -10.91 12.92
N ASP A 4 2.17 -12.07 13.49
CA ASP A 4 1.58 -13.21 12.80
C ASP A 4 0.08 -12.92 12.66
N TYR A 5 -0.39 -12.55 11.46
CA TYR A 5 -1.80 -12.21 11.21
C TYR A 5 -2.71 -13.45 11.08
N GLY A 6 -2.26 -14.61 11.56
CA GLY A 6 -3.03 -15.84 11.60
C GLY A 6 -3.54 -16.33 10.23
N PRO A 7 -4.27 -17.45 10.20
CA PRO A 7 -4.98 -17.91 9.02
C PRO A 7 -6.23 -17.03 8.82
N GLY A 8 -6.06 -15.82 8.29
CA GLY A 8 -7.21 -14.91 8.16
C GLY A 8 -6.96 -13.54 7.54
N LEU A 9 -5.72 -13.12 7.28
CA LEU A 9 -5.47 -11.77 6.76
C LEU A 9 -6.23 -11.53 5.44
N THR A 10 -7.20 -10.63 5.44
CA THR A 10 -7.94 -10.23 4.25
C THR A 10 -7.37 -8.96 3.62
N VAL A 11 -7.73 -8.71 2.37
CA VAL A 11 -7.34 -7.49 1.65
C VAL A 11 -7.82 -6.24 2.37
N ASP A 12 -8.99 -6.29 3.01
CA ASP A 12 -9.57 -5.18 3.76
C ASP A 12 -8.73 -4.81 4.99
N GLU A 13 -8.06 -5.77 5.61
CA GLU A 13 -7.21 -5.53 6.79
C GLU A 13 -5.89 -4.82 6.42
N LEU A 14 -5.56 -4.74 5.13
CA LEU A 14 -4.42 -3.95 4.65
C LEU A 14 -4.77 -2.45 4.59
N ILE A 15 -6.05 -2.12 4.40
CA ILE A 15 -6.54 -0.75 4.35
C ILE A 15 -6.30 -0.08 5.71
N GLY A 16 -5.86 1.18 5.68
CA GLY A 16 -5.47 1.89 6.89
C GLY A 16 -4.01 1.63 7.33
N THR A 17 -3.28 0.74 6.65
CA THR A 17 -1.89 0.44 7.00
C THR A 17 -0.90 1.34 6.26
N PRO A 18 0.09 1.94 6.96
CA PRO A 18 1.16 2.71 6.34
C PRO A 18 2.03 1.88 5.37
N ALA A 19 2.53 2.52 4.32
CA ALA A 19 3.42 1.92 3.33
C ALA A 19 4.66 1.28 3.97
N PHE A 20 5.26 1.93 4.96
CA PHE A 20 6.39 1.38 5.70
C PHE A 20 6.09 0.00 6.29
N HIS A 21 4.94 -0.15 6.96
CA HIS A 21 4.55 -1.42 7.56
C HIS A 21 4.27 -2.47 6.49
N LEU A 22 3.54 -2.13 5.42
CA LEU A 22 3.20 -3.08 4.35
C LEU A 22 4.43 -3.60 3.59
N ASP A 23 5.46 -2.77 3.38
CA ASP A 23 6.71 -3.22 2.74
C ASP A 23 7.50 -4.21 3.63
N HIS A 24 7.45 -4.04 4.95
CA HIS A 24 8.19 -4.87 5.91
C HIS A 24 7.40 -6.08 6.43
N LEU A 25 6.08 -6.10 6.24
CA LEU A 25 5.24 -7.22 6.65
C LEU A 25 5.41 -8.43 5.73
N GLN A 26 5.35 -9.62 6.32
CA GLN A 26 5.19 -10.85 5.55
C GLN A 26 3.70 -11.07 5.29
N LEU A 27 3.26 -10.73 4.07
CA LEU A 27 1.88 -10.93 3.65
C LEU A 27 1.67 -12.39 3.18
N PRO A 28 0.42 -12.90 3.22
CA PRO A 28 0.06 -14.17 2.60
C PRO A 28 0.43 -14.19 1.12
N PRO A 29 0.62 -15.38 0.53
CA PRO A 29 0.80 -15.49 -0.92
C PRO A 29 -0.48 -15.07 -1.65
N GLY A 30 -0.33 -14.47 -2.82
CA GLY A 30 -1.44 -14.11 -3.69
C GLY A 30 -1.18 -12.82 -4.45
N GLU A 31 -1.69 -12.73 -5.67
CA GLU A 31 -1.40 -11.62 -6.58
C GLU A 31 -1.70 -10.25 -5.96
N VAL A 32 -2.83 -10.12 -5.25
CA VAL A 32 -3.21 -8.88 -4.58
C VAL A 32 -2.22 -8.49 -3.47
N PHE A 33 -1.76 -9.44 -2.66
CA PHE A 33 -0.81 -9.19 -1.58
C PHE A 33 0.59 -8.86 -2.12
N ASP A 34 1.04 -9.58 -3.15
CA ASP A 34 2.28 -9.30 -3.86
C ASP A 34 2.26 -7.90 -4.47
N LYS A 35 1.11 -7.49 -5.02
CA LYS A 35 0.91 -6.17 -5.59
C LYS A 35 0.94 -5.08 -4.53
N VAL A 36 0.21 -5.25 -3.41
CA VAL A 36 0.25 -4.30 -2.29
C VAL A 36 1.67 -4.16 -1.74
N LYS A 37 2.41 -5.26 -1.59
CA LYS A 37 3.79 -5.21 -1.11
C LYS A 37 4.72 -4.47 -2.08
N SER A 38 4.58 -4.73 -3.38
CA SER A 38 5.31 -4.04 -4.44
C SER A 38 5.00 -2.53 -4.47
N THR A 39 3.73 -2.13 -4.36
CA THR A 39 3.36 -0.71 -4.35
C THR A 39 3.76 -0.02 -3.05
N ALA A 40 3.66 -0.69 -1.90
CA ALA A 40 4.18 -0.20 -0.62
C ALA A 40 5.68 0.09 -0.70
N ARG A 41 6.47 -0.82 -1.29
CA ARG A 41 7.91 -0.60 -1.52
C ARG A 41 8.17 0.66 -2.32
N LYS A 42 7.44 0.87 -3.42
CA LYS A 42 7.58 2.07 -4.26
C LYS A 42 7.26 3.35 -3.50
N MET A 43 6.26 3.32 -2.63
CA MET A 43 5.94 4.44 -1.75
C MET A 43 7.11 4.75 -0.81
N VAL A 44 7.69 3.73 -0.19
CA VAL A 44 8.86 3.88 0.71
C VAL A 44 10.08 4.42 -0.05
N GLU A 45 10.43 3.83 -1.21
CA GLU A 45 11.54 4.28 -2.06
C GLU A 45 11.39 5.73 -2.54
N SER A 46 10.15 6.21 -2.63
CA SER A 46 9.81 7.58 -3.00
C SER A 46 9.67 8.54 -1.81
N GLY A 47 10.04 8.12 -0.59
CA GLY A 47 9.97 8.95 0.62
C GLY A 47 8.56 9.18 1.16
N MET A 48 7.62 8.30 0.83
CA MET A 48 6.20 8.38 1.22
C MET A 48 5.80 7.25 2.17
N GLU A 49 6.75 6.79 2.97
CA GLU A 49 6.60 5.68 3.91
C GLU A 49 5.45 5.83 4.91
N SER A 50 5.04 7.06 5.22
CA SER A 50 3.91 7.38 6.10
C SER A 50 2.55 7.45 5.40
N PHE A 51 2.50 7.32 4.07
CA PHE A 51 1.22 7.28 3.36
C PHE A 51 0.48 5.99 3.71
N VAL A 52 -0.82 6.09 3.86
CA VAL A 52 -1.70 5.00 4.29
C VAL A 52 -2.42 4.43 3.08
N LEU A 53 -2.46 3.10 2.95
CA LEU A 53 -3.24 2.44 1.92
C LEU A 53 -4.73 2.71 2.15
N SER A 54 -5.40 3.34 1.19
CA SER A 54 -6.80 3.72 1.30
C SER A 54 -7.70 2.84 0.45
N GLU A 55 -7.25 2.47 -0.75
CA GLU A 55 -8.02 1.65 -1.67
C GLU A 55 -7.12 0.74 -2.50
N ILE A 56 -7.68 -0.41 -2.88
CA ILE A 56 -7.12 -1.35 -3.84
C ILE A 56 -8.20 -1.59 -4.88
N TRP A 57 -7.88 -1.42 -6.16
CA TRP A 57 -8.84 -1.61 -7.25
C TRP A 57 -8.58 -2.93 -7.96
N GLU A 58 -9.60 -3.52 -8.61
CA GLU A 58 -9.49 -4.83 -9.27
C GLU A 58 -8.51 -4.84 -10.45
N ASP A 59 -8.41 -3.73 -11.19
CA ASP A 59 -7.39 -3.53 -12.23
C ASP A 59 -5.98 -3.30 -11.65
N GLY A 60 -5.90 -3.18 -10.32
CA GLY A 60 -4.70 -3.13 -9.52
C GLY A 60 -4.03 -1.77 -9.50
N TYR A 61 -4.83 -0.71 -9.56
CA TYR A 61 -4.43 0.54 -8.95
C TYR A 61 -4.42 0.40 -7.41
N THR A 62 -3.54 1.16 -6.77
CA THR A 62 -3.57 1.34 -5.31
C THR A 62 -3.56 2.81 -4.98
N VAL A 63 -4.47 3.22 -4.11
CA VAL A 63 -4.60 4.61 -3.64
C VAL A 63 -3.99 4.72 -2.26
N TRP A 64 -3.16 5.74 -2.07
CA TRP A 64 -2.44 6.01 -0.85
C TRP A 64 -2.71 7.44 -0.40
N THR A 65 -3.11 7.63 0.84
CA THR A 65 -3.43 8.96 1.36
C THR A 65 -2.36 9.43 2.33
N SER A 66 -1.91 10.67 2.13
CA SER A 66 -1.01 11.35 3.06
C SER A 66 -1.73 11.67 4.36
N LEU A 67 -1.15 11.28 5.50
CA LEU A 67 -1.67 11.68 6.81
C LEU A 67 -1.43 13.16 7.14
N LYS A 68 -0.57 13.85 6.37
CA LYS A 68 -0.18 15.24 6.65
C LYS A 68 -1.15 16.25 6.05
N ASP A 69 -1.59 15.99 4.83
CA ASP A 69 -2.35 16.94 4.00
C ASP A 69 -3.52 16.28 3.26
N GLU A 70 -3.84 15.02 3.57
CA GLU A 70 -4.94 14.24 2.99
C GLU A 70 -4.87 14.10 1.45
N LYS A 71 -3.72 14.40 0.86
CA LYS A 71 -3.54 14.30 -0.59
C LYS A 71 -3.37 12.84 -1.02
N PRO A 72 -4.06 12.42 -2.08
CA PRO A 72 -3.90 11.09 -2.62
C PRO A 72 -2.64 10.99 -3.49
N ALA A 73 -2.02 9.83 -3.44
CA ALA A 73 -1.07 9.32 -4.40
C ALA A 73 -1.60 8.01 -4.96
N LEU A 74 -1.46 7.82 -6.26
CA LEU A 74 -1.96 6.66 -6.99
C LEU A 74 -0.76 5.91 -7.56
N ILE A 75 -0.71 4.60 -7.36
CA ILE A 75 0.20 3.75 -8.13
C ILE A 75 -0.62 2.98 -9.16
N THR A 76 -0.26 3.13 -10.43
CA THR A 76 -0.92 2.45 -11.54
C THR A 76 -0.54 0.97 -11.60
N PRO A 77 -1.27 0.14 -12.36
CA PRO A 77 -0.93 -1.27 -12.54
C PRO A 77 0.45 -1.47 -13.17
N GLY A 78 0.86 -0.55 -14.07
CA GLY A 78 2.20 -0.49 -14.65
C GLY A 78 3.26 0.03 -13.68
N GLY A 79 2.85 0.45 -12.48
CA GLY A 79 3.74 0.81 -11.41
C GLY A 79 4.22 2.26 -11.42
N GLN A 80 3.56 3.11 -12.21
CA GLN A 80 3.81 4.55 -12.23
C GLN A 80 3.16 5.19 -11.00
N LEU A 81 3.89 6.07 -10.34
CA LEU A 81 3.37 6.91 -9.27
C LEU A 81 2.79 8.20 -9.85
N ILE A 82 1.54 8.50 -9.53
CA ILE A 82 0.83 9.73 -9.89
C ILE A 82 0.43 10.44 -8.59
N ARG A 83 0.68 11.75 -8.51
CA ARG A 83 0.29 12.58 -7.38
C ARG A 83 -0.32 13.87 -7.89
N SER A 84 -1.36 14.37 -7.21
CA SER A 84 -1.80 15.74 -7.42
C SER A 84 -0.76 16.69 -6.83
N ILE A 85 -0.08 17.43 -7.70
CA ILE A 85 0.82 18.52 -7.31
C ILE A 85 -0.03 19.78 -7.38
N ASP A 86 -0.06 20.58 -6.31
CA ASP A 86 -0.65 21.93 -6.37
C ASP A 86 0.21 22.86 -7.23
#